data_AF-A0A1F5MIY5-F1
#
_entry.id   AF-A0A1F5MIY5-F1
#
_cell.length_a   1.000
_cell.length_b   1.000
_cell.length_c   1.000
_cell.angle_alpha   90.00
_cell.angle_beta   90.00
_cell.angle_gamma   90.00
#
_symmetry.space_group_name_H-M   'P 1'
#
loop_
_entity.id
_entity.type
_entity.pdbx_description
1 polymer ?
#
loop_
_entity_poly.entity_id
_entity_poly.type
_entity_poly.pdbx_seq_one_letter_code
_entity_poly.pdbx_strand_id
1 'polypeptide(L)' 'MTRLSAQSGVVAPLILIVLLVLLAGGYYLYTNGVVKLPKTPLTSNEPNVELTSEYKNPFDANSQYINPFSTYKNPFDTVK' A
#
# COMPACT_ATOMS: atom_id res chain seq x y z
N MET A 1 -35.42 3.71 43.98
CA MET A 1 -34.16 4.47 43.84
C MET A 1 -33.10 3.75 44.68
N THR A 2 -32.47 2.72 44.12
CA THR A 2 -31.57 1.82 44.83
C THR A 2 -30.17 2.40 44.87
N ARG A 3 -29.67 2.70 46.07
CA ARG A 3 -28.31 3.21 46.28
C ARG A 3 -27.31 2.06 46.16
N LEU A 4 -26.59 2.01 45.05
CA LEU A 4 -25.34 1.25 44.93
C LEU A 4 -24.22 2.10 45.57
N SER A 5 -24.17 2.18 46.90
CA SER A 5 -23.15 2.95 47.60
C SER A 5 -22.47 2.09 48.67
N ALA A 6 -21.28 1.57 48.33
CA ALA A 6 -20.16 1.23 49.24
C ALA A 6 -19.14 0.26 48.61
N GLN A 7 -19.47 -0.43 47.50
CA GLN A 7 -18.59 -1.48 46.95
C GLN A 7 -17.63 -0.99 45.85
N SER A 8 -17.78 0.25 45.38
CA SER A 8 -17.01 0.83 44.28
C SER A 8 -15.56 1.24 44.64
N GLY A 9 -15.24 1.40 45.93
CA GLY A 9 -13.92 1.87 46.37
C GLY A 9 -12.80 0.83 46.21
N VAL A 10 -13.14 -0.47 46.30
CA VAL A 10 -12.16 -1.56 46.19
C VAL A 10 -12.25 -2.29 44.85
N VAL A 11 -13.43 -2.34 44.24
CA VAL A 11 -13.63 -3.08 42.98
C VAL A 11 -12.89 -2.43 41.81
N ALA A 12 -12.92 -1.10 41.69
CA ALA A 12 -12.21 -0.39 40.63
C ALA A 12 -10.67 -0.63 40.64
N PRO A 13 -9.95 -0.48 41.77
CA PRO A 13 -8.52 -0.78 41.79
C PRO A 13 -8.22 -2.27 41.58
N LEU A 14 -9.08 -3.18 42.03
CA LEU A 14 -8.90 -4.63 41.83
C LEU A 14 -9.00 -5.00 40.33
N ILE A 15 -9.98 -4.43 39.62
CA ILE A 15 -10.10 -4.60 38.16
C ILE A 15 -8.87 -4.06 37.45
N LEU A 16 -8.36 -2.90 37.87
CA LEU A 16 -7.16 -2.30 37.27
C LEU A 16 -5.92 -3.17 37.48
N ILE A 17 -5.74 -3.75 38.68
CA ILE A 17 -4.66 -4.68 38.98
C ILE A 17 -4.76 -5.93 38.09
N VAL A 18 -5.94 -6.53 37.97
CA VAL A 18 -6.14 -7.70 37.09
C VAL A 18 -5.79 -7.37 35.65
N LEU A 19 -6.19 -6.20 35.16
CA LEU A 19 -5.92 -5.75 33.79
C LEU A 19 -4.40 -5.55 33.56
N LEU A 20 -3.69 -4.96 34.53
CA LEU A 20 -2.24 -4.81 34.48
C LEU A 20 -1.51 -6.16 34.47
N VAL A 21 -1.96 -7.12 35.28
CA VAL A 21 -1.39 -8.48 35.31
C VAL A 21 -1.59 -9.18 33.97
N LEU A 22 -2.77 -9.05 33.36
CA LEU A 22 -3.05 -9.62 32.04
C LEU A 22 -2.17 -9.01 30.95
N LEU A 23 -1.98 -7.68 30.96
CA LEU A 23 -1.10 -6.99 30.02
C LEU A 23 0.37 -7.40 30.20
N ALA A 24 0.86 -7.43 31.44
CA ALA A 24 2.23 -7.81 31.75
C ALA A 24 2.50 -9.29 31.40
N GLY A 25 1.58 -10.19 31.75
CA GLY A 25 1.65 -11.61 31.41
C GLY A 25 1.60 -11.84 29.90
N GLY A 26 0.70 -11.15 29.19
CA GLY A 26 0.62 -11.20 27.73
C GLY A 26 1.91 -10.72 27.06
N TYR A 27 2.48 -9.60 27.53
CA TYR A 27 3.75 -9.08 27.03
C TYR A 27 4.91 -10.05 27.26
N TYR A 28 4.99 -10.66 28.45
CA TYR A 28 6.00 -11.67 28.78
C TYR A 28 5.89 -12.91 27.88
N LEU A 29 4.67 -13.40 27.61
CA LEU A 29 4.46 -14.54 26.70
C LEU A 29 4.80 -14.19 25.24
N TYR A 30 4.57 -12.95 24.84
CA TYR A 30 4.93 -12.43 23.52
C TYR A 30 6.46 -12.36 23.33
N THR A 31 7.19 -11.77 24.28
CA THR A 31 8.65 -11.63 24.17
C THR A 31 9.40 -12.96 24.24
N ASN A 32 8.86 -13.94 24.98
CA ASN A 32 9.39 -15.31 25.00
C ASN A 32 8.97 -16.15 23.78
N GLY A 33 8.24 -15.60 22.83
CA GLY A 33 7.88 -16.28 21.57
C GLY A 33 6.87 -17.42 21.72
N VAL A 34 6.23 -17.56 22.89
CA VAL A 34 5.18 -18.56 23.15
C VAL A 34 3.91 -18.23 22.37
N VAL A 35 3.62 -16.94 22.19
CA VAL A 35 2.49 -16.44 21.41
C VAL A 35 3.01 -15.61 20.25
N LYS A 36 2.72 -16.04 19.02
CA LYS A 36 3.02 -15.29 17.79
C LYS A 36 1.80 -14.44 17.42
N LEU A 37 1.90 -13.11 17.51
CA LEU A 37 0.86 -12.25 16.95
C LEU A 37 0.96 -12.25 15.42
N PRO A 38 -0.18 -12.35 14.71
CA PRO A 38 -0.20 -12.20 13.26
C PRO A 38 0.30 -10.80 12.90
N LYS A 39 1.31 -10.73 12.03
CA LYS A 39 1.76 -9.47 11.42
C LYS A 39 0.74 -9.06 10.36
N THR A 40 -0.43 -8.59 10.76
CA THR A 40 -1.31 -7.89 9.84
C THR A 40 -0.77 -6.46 9.69
N PRO A 41 -0.49 -5.98 8.45
CA PRO A 41 -0.21 -4.58 8.26
C PRO A 41 -1.47 -3.80 8.62
N LEU A 42 -1.41 -2.98 9.68
CA LEU A 42 -2.54 -2.15 10.10
C LEU A 42 -2.86 -1.04 9.08
N THR A 43 -1.97 -0.80 8.11
CA THR A 43 -2.13 0.21 7.06
C THR A 43 -1.31 -0.17 5.84
N SER A 44 -1.98 -0.48 4.74
CA SER A 44 -1.73 0.10 3.41
C SER A 44 -2.66 -0.59 2.42
N ASN A 45 -3.86 -0.04 2.27
CA ASN A 45 -4.61 -0.19 1.02
C ASN A 45 -4.14 0.93 0.09
N GLU A 46 -2.86 0.92 -0.30
CA GLU A 46 -2.41 1.75 -1.40
C GLU A 46 -3.11 1.23 -2.66
N PRO A 47 -3.87 2.07 -3.38
CA PRO A 47 -4.53 1.64 -4.60
C PRO A 47 -3.45 1.27 -5.62
N ASN A 48 -3.31 -0.03 -5.89
CA ASN A 48 -2.46 -0.54 -6.95
C ASN A 48 -3.15 -0.23 -8.29
N VAL A 49 -2.80 0.91 -8.89
CA VAL A 49 -3.22 1.27 -10.24
C VAL A 49 -2.28 0.56 -11.22
N GLU A 50 -2.60 -0.69 -11.53
CA GLU A 50 -1.90 -1.46 -12.54
C GLU A 50 -2.39 -1.02 -13.93
N LEU A 51 -1.48 -0.54 -14.78
CA LEU A 51 -1.81 -0.18 -16.16
C LEU A 51 -2.07 -1.47 -16.94
N THR A 52 -3.34 -1.75 -17.22
CA THR A 52 -3.81 -3.01 -17.83
C THR A 52 -3.34 -3.25 -19.26
N SER A 53 -2.80 -2.23 -19.93
CA SER A 53 -2.19 -2.37 -21.25
C SER A 53 -1.20 -1.25 -21.55
N GLU A 54 -0.10 -1.62 -22.21
CA GLU A 54 0.86 -0.67 -22.78
C GLU A 54 0.26 -0.07 -24.06
N TYR A 55 0.31 1.26 -24.20
CA TYR A 55 -0.18 1.95 -25.40
C TYR A 55 0.68 1.57 -26.60
N LYS A 56 0.11 0.81 -27.56
CA LYS A 56 0.77 0.53 -28.82
C LYS A 56 0.67 1.76 -29.72
N ASN A 57 1.81 2.41 -29.97
CA ASN A 57 1.93 3.51 -30.90
C ASN A 57 1.46 3.06 -32.30
N PRO A 58 0.36 3.62 -32.85
CA PRO A 58 -0.15 3.24 -34.16
C PRO A 58 0.66 3.83 -35.32
N PHE A 59 1.61 4.73 -35.03
CA PHE A 59 2.46 5.37 -36.02
C PHE A 59 3.76 4.58 -36.22
N ASP A 60 3.71 3.55 -37.06
CA ASP A 60 4.91 2.88 -37.56
C ASP A 60 5.56 3.76 -38.63
N ALA A 61 6.80 4.18 -38.37
CA ALA A 61 7.61 5.01 -39.27
C ALA A 61 7.79 4.39 -40.66
N ASN A 62 7.63 3.07 -40.79
CA ASN A 62 7.71 2.36 -42.07
C ASN A 62 6.39 2.32 -42.84
N SER A 63 5.25 2.67 -42.21
CA SER A 63 3.93 2.43 -42.80
C SER A 63 3.13 3.70 -43.12
N GLN A 64 3.46 4.85 -42.51
CA GLN A 64 2.48 5.95 -42.47
C GLN A 64 2.87 7.26 -43.20
N TYR A 65 4.08 7.39 -43.73
CA TYR A 65 4.40 8.48 -44.66
C TYR A 65 5.54 8.09 -45.61
N ILE A 66 5.19 7.69 -46.83
CA ILE A 66 6.16 7.62 -47.91
C ILE A 66 6.24 9.03 -48.50
N ASN A 67 7.35 9.73 -48.27
CA ASN A 67 7.61 10.99 -48.94
C ASN A 67 7.73 10.73 -50.46
N PRO A 68 6.81 11.23 -51.30
CA PRO A 68 6.84 10.97 -52.74
C PRO A 68 8.00 11.68 -53.45
N PHE A 69 8.68 12.60 -52.76
CA PHE A 69 9.88 13.27 -53.24
C PHE A 69 11.17 12.64 -52.72
N SER A 70 11.11 11.54 -51.95
CA SER A 70 12.30 10.84 -51.46
C SER A 70 13.20 10.31 -52.58
N THR A 71 12.62 9.99 -53.74
CA THR A 71 13.31 9.57 -54.96
C THR A 71 13.55 10.72 -55.94
N TYR A 72 13.07 11.94 -55.65
CA TYR A 72 13.27 13.09 -56.52
C TYR A 72 14.70 13.61 -56.35
N LYS A 73 15.51 13.41 -57.39
CA LYS A 73 16.86 13.98 -57.47
C LYS A 73 16.77 15.40 -58.02
N ASN A 74 17.17 16.39 -57.24
CA ASN A 74 17.15 17.78 -57.66
C ASN A 74 18.10 17.98 -58.86
N PRO A 75 17.62 18.45 -60.03
CA PRO A 75 18.43 18.60 -61.23
C PRO A 75 19.53 19.66 -61.11
N PHE A 76 19.53 20.46 -60.04
CA PHE A 76 20.56 21.47 -59.78
C PHE A 76 21.67 20.98 -58.83
N ASP A 77 21.57 19.77 -58.26
CA ASP A 77 22.57 19.26 -57.31
C ASP A 77 23.93 18.97 -57.95
N THR A 78 23.99 18.80 -59.28
CA THR A 78 25.23 18.53 -60.03
C THR A 78 25.91 19.79 -60.56
N VAL A 79 25.34 20.98 -60.32
CA VAL A 79 25.91 22.26 -60.77
C VAL A 79 26.61 22.92 -59.57
N LYS A 80 27.81 22.45 -59.27
CA LYS A 80 28.75 23.13 -58.36
C LYS A 80 29.99 23.55 -59.12
#